data_AF-A0A7S1RSE5-F1
#
_entry.id   AF-A0A7S1RSE5-F1
#
_cell.length_a   1.000
_cell.length_b   1.000
_cell.length_c   1.000
_cell.angle_alpha   90.00
_cell.angle_beta   90.00
_cell.angle_gamma   90.00
#
_symmetry.space_group_name_H-M   'P 1'
#
loop_
_entity.id
_entity.type
_entity.pdbx_description
1 polymer ?
#
loop_
_entity_poly.entity_id
_entity_poly.type
_entity_poly.pdbx_seq_one_letter_code
_entity_poly.pdbx_strand_id
1 'polypeptide(L)'
;CPGGRRLPIEIGSTEWSSIRAAEGGERLPEDDLEALGWVLLNGLVGPLPWFKWLTAAYRDWGSTWTKHQVVKQVQRAKVQLLRSGCRGCFGWTRPHGVPEDLVSFLRLCGAGGTPGHPDYGALQALLGGDPEQSTARAERYDVGQFSEHVVPLL
;
A
#
# COMPACT_ATOMS: atom_id res chain seq x y z
N CYS A 1 15.66 -5.66 16.22
CA CYS A 1 15.17 -5.91 14.85
C CYS A 1 13.79 -5.29 14.72
N PRO A 2 13.45 -4.62 13.61
CA PRO A 2 12.08 -4.17 13.39
C PRO A 2 11.24 -5.41 13.08
N GLY A 3 10.67 -6.01 14.13
CA GLY A 3 9.63 -7.04 14.07
C GLY A 3 8.47 -6.52 14.88
N GLY A 4 7.38 -6.14 14.21
CA GLY A 4 6.23 -5.52 14.86
C GLY A 4 5.56 -6.52 15.80
N ARG A 5 5.13 -6.08 16.99
CA ARG A 5 4.34 -6.93 17.89
C ARG A 5 3.10 -7.46 17.16
N ARG A 6 2.58 -8.62 17.58
CA ARG A 6 1.28 -9.11 17.07
C ARG A 6 0.23 -8.02 17.24
N LEU A 7 -0.34 -7.58 16.13
CA LEU A 7 -1.45 -6.62 16.15
C LEU A 7 -2.75 -7.37 15.88
N PRO A 8 -3.79 -7.14 16.70
CA PRO A 8 -5.14 -7.55 16.35
C PRO A 8 -5.54 -6.97 14.99
N ILE A 9 -6.36 -7.71 14.24
CA ILE A 9 -6.96 -7.28 12.96
C ILE A 9 -7.69 -5.94 13.04
N GLU A 10 -8.04 -5.51 14.26
CA GLU A 10 -8.86 -4.34 14.56
C GLU A 10 -8.05 -3.07 14.86
N ILE A 11 -6.71 -3.18 14.92
CA ILE A 11 -5.82 -2.06 15.24
C ILE A 11 -5.16 -1.56 13.95
N GLY A 12 -5.42 -0.29 13.62
CA GLY A 12 -4.83 0.44 12.50
C GLY A 12 -5.85 0.84 11.41
N SER A 13 -5.35 1.60 10.42
CA SER A 13 -6.11 1.99 9.23
C SER A 13 -6.40 0.77 8.34
N THR A 14 -7.67 0.34 8.30
CA THR A 14 -8.10 -0.83 7.53
C THR A 14 -8.02 -0.60 6.02
N GLU A 15 -8.19 0.65 5.60
CA GLU A 15 -8.04 1.10 4.23
C GLU A 15 -6.65 0.79 3.66
N TRP A 16 -5.61 0.89 4.50
CA TRP A 16 -4.20 0.71 4.10
C TRP A 16 -3.64 -0.65 4.51
N SER A 17 -4.27 -1.35 5.45
CA SER A 17 -3.74 -2.63 5.96
C SER A 17 -3.52 -3.66 4.85
N SER A 18 -2.40 -4.38 4.93
CA SER A 18 -2.07 -5.43 3.97
C SER A 18 -3.15 -6.50 3.88
N ILE A 19 -3.20 -7.22 2.76
CA ILE A 19 -4.10 -8.36 2.57
C ILE A 19 -3.87 -9.42 3.67
N ARG A 20 -2.61 -9.62 4.05
CA ARG A 20 -2.22 -10.59 5.09
C ARG A 20 -2.67 -10.17 6.48
N ALA A 21 -2.63 -8.87 6.79
CA ALA A 21 -3.04 -8.36 8.09
C ALA A 21 -4.50 -8.64 8.45
N ALA A 22 -5.38 -8.89 7.47
CA ALA A 22 -6.75 -9.30 7.70
C ALA A 22 -6.89 -10.71 8.32
N GLU A 23 -5.83 -11.54 8.29
CA GLU A 23 -5.76 -12.82 9.01
C GLU A 23 -5.22 -12.65 10.45
N GLY A 24 -4.75 -11.46 10.80
CA GLY A 24 -4.06 -11.18 12.06
C GLY A 24 -2.62 -11.70 12.06
N GLY A 25 -1.94 -11.51 13.19
CA GLY A 25 -0.57 -12.02 13.40
C GLY A 25 0.47 -10.93 13.51
N GLU A 26 1.72 -11.30 13.22
CA GLU A 26 2.87 -10.40 13.31
C GLU A 26 2.95 -9.50 12.08
N ARG A 27 3.04 -8.18 12.32
CA ARG A 27 3.27 -7.22 11.24
C ARG A 27 4.73 -7.33 10.80
N LEU A 28 4.92 -7.51 9.51
CA LEU A 28 6.23 -7.57 8.88
C LEU A 28 6.45 -6.35 7.97
N PRO A 29 7.70 -6.00 7.66
CA PRO A 29 8.05 -4.95 6.70
C PRO A 29 7.28 -4.98 5.37
N GLU A 30 6.91 -6.17 4.86
CA GLU A 30 6.10 -6.32 3.66
C GLU A 30 4.71 -5.69 3.81
N ASP A 31 4.14 -5.71 5.01
CA ASP A 31 2.82 -5.13 5.27
C ASP A 31 2.84 -3.60 5.19
N ASP A 32 3.95 -2.98 5.62
CA ASP A 32 4.14 -1.54 5.56
C ASP A 32 4.36 -1.08 4.12
N LEU A 33 5.11 -1.86 3.32
CA LEU A 33 5.30 -1.63 1.89
C LEU A 33 3.99 -1.79 1.12
N GLU A 34 3.20 -2.81 1.43
CA GLU A 34 1.88 -2.97 0.81
C GLU A 34 0.96 -1.78 1.18
N ALA A 35 1.00 -1.32 2.43
CA ALA A 35 0.26 -0.14 2.87
C ALA A 35 0.67 1.13 2.11
N LEU A 36 1.98 1.35 1.92
CA LEU A 36 2.50 2.43 1.07
C LEU A 36 1.95 2.33 -0.36
N GLY A 37 1.97 1.14 -0.95
CA GLY A 37 1.43 0.92 -2.30
C GLY A 37 -0.05 1.29 -2.41
N TRP A 38 -0.86 0.98 -1.38
CA TRP A 38 -2.27 1.39 -1.34
C TRP A 38 -2.45 2.90 -1.24
N VAL A 39 -1.61 3.59 -0.47
CA VAL A 39 -1.63 5.06 -0.35
C VAL A 39 -1.26 5.71 -1.69
N LEU A 40 -0.19 5.26 -2.34
CA LEU A 40 0.22 5.75 -3.66
C LEU A 40 -0.88 5.54 -4.69
N LEU A 41 -1.50 4.35 -4.68
CA LEU A 41 -2.60 4.04 -5.59
C LEU A 41 -3.75 5.02 -5.39
N ASN A 42 -4.15 5.26 -4.14
CA ASN A 42 -5.18 6.24 -3.82
C ASN A 42 -4.82 7.66 -4.26
N GLY A 43 -3.56 8.08 -4.12
CA GLY A 43 -3.08 9.38 -4.57
C GLY A 43 -3.19 9.56 -6.09
N LEU A 44 -2.92 8.50 -6.86
CA LEU A 44 -2.91 8.55 -8.33
C LEU A 44 -4.30 8.41 -8.96
N VAL A 45 -5.16 7.56 -8.40
CA VAL A 45 -6.46 7.24 -9.00
C VAL A 45 -7.67 7.65 -8.16
N GLY A 46 -7.42 8.35 -7.06
CA GLY A 46 -8.44 8.80 -6.14
C GLY A 46 -8.96 7.68 -5.21
N PRO A 47 -10.12 7.91 -4.56
CA PRO A 47 -10.65 7.04 -3.53
C PRO A 47 -10.80 5.58 -3.98
N LEU A 48 -10.21 4.68 -3.20
CA LEU A 48 -10.30 3.24 -3.44
C LEU A 48 -11.72 2.70 -3.13
N PRO A 49 -12.17 1.61 -3.80
CA PRO A 49 -13.56 1.16 -3.73
C PRO A 49 -14.05 0.80 -2.33
N TRP A 50 -13.15 0.40 -1.42
CA TRP A 50 -13.51 0.02 -0.06
C TRP A 50 -13.69 1.20 0.92
N PHE A 51 -13.32 2.42 0.54
CA PHE A 51 -13.54 3.62 1.39
C PHE A 51 -15.01 3.80 1.76
N LYS A 52 -15.92 3.54 0.83
CA LYS A 52 -17.37 3.63 1.08
C LYS A 52 -17.84 2.63 2.15
N TRP A 53 -17.30 1.41 2.12
CA TRP A 53 -17.66 0.36 3.08
C TRP A 53 -17.09 0.66 4.46
N LEU A 54 -15.83 1.11 4.51
CA LEU A 54 -15.17 1.50 5.75
C LEU A 54 -15.85 2.71 6.40
N THR A 55 -16.21 3.73 5.61
CA THR A 55 -16.95 4.90 6.11
C THR A 55 -18.28 4.49 6.76
N ALA A 56 -19.00 3.53 6.16
CA ALA A 56 -20.23 3.00 6.74
C ALA A 56 -19.95 2.20 8.01
N ALA A 57 -18.94 1.32 8.00
CA ALA A 57 -18.57 0.49 9.13
C ALA A 57 -18.04 1.31 10.32
N TYR A 58 -17.33 2.42 10.08
CA TYR A 58 -16.82 3.28 11.15
C TYR A 58 -17.92 3.92 12.00
N ARG A 59 -19.16 4.00 11.50
CA ARG A 59 -20.31 4.47 12.29
C ARG A 59 -20.67 3.51 13.42
N ASP A 60 -20.34 2.23 13.29
CA ASP A 60 -20.58 1.17 14.26
C ASP A 60 -19.29 0.36 14.51
N TRP A 61 -18.16 1.07 14.68
CA TRP A 61 -16.86 0.43 14.94
C TRP A 61 -16.75 -0.16 16.35
N GLY A 62 -17.84 -0.20 17.14
CA GLY A 62 -17.89 -0.93 18.41
C GLY A 62 -18.10 -2.44 18.19
N SER A 63 -18.74 -2.82 17.08
CA SER A 63 -19.11 -4.21 16.81
C SER A 63 -17.96 -5.02 16.20
N THR A 64 -17.47 -6.02 16.94
CA THR A 64 -16.47 -7.00 16.47
C THR A 64 -16.91 -7.71 15.19
N TRP A 65 -18.21 -8.03 15.08
CA TRP A 65 -18.75 -8.68 13.88
C TRP A 65 -18.68 -7.74 12.66
N THR A 66 -19.11 -6.49 12.81
CA THR A 66 -19.05 -5.47 11.75
C THR A 66 -17.61 -5.28 11.27
N LYS A 67 -16.66 -5.16 12.19
CA LYS A 67 -15.23 -5.06 11.87
C LYS A 67 -14.72 -6.27 11.09
N HIS A 68 -15.00 -7.48 11.57
CA HIS A 68 -14.52 -8.70 10.92
C HIS A 68 -15.05 -8.81 9.48
N GLN A 69 -16.35 -8.52 9.28
CA GLN A 69 -16.97 -8.56 7.96
C GLN A 69 -16.35 -7.54 7.01
N VAL A 70 -16.21 -6.27 7.43
CA VAL A 70 -15.67 -5.23 6.54
C VAL A 70 -14.18 -5.44 6.24
N VAL A 71 -13.39 -5.90 7.21
CA VAL A 71 -11.97 -6.25 7.02
C VAL A 71 -11.83 -7.36 5.97
N LYS A 72 -12.62 -8.43 6.08
CA LYS A 72 -12.63 -9.52 5.09
C LYS A 72 -13.13 -9.07 3.72
N GLN A 73 -14.10 -8.16 3.68
CA GLN A 73 -14.59 -7.57 2.44
C GLN A 73 -13.51 -6.73 1.74
N VAL A 74 -12.79 -5.87 2.49
CA VAL A 74 -11.66 -5.08 1.99
C VAL A 74 -10.56 -6.00 1.48
N GLN A 75 -10.20 -7.04 2.23
CA GLN A 75 -9.21 -8.03 1.85
C GLN A 75 -9.53 -8.67 0.48
N ARG A 76 -10.76 -9.15 0.30
CA ARG A 76 -11.22 -9.74 -0.96
C ARG A 76 -11.14 -8.74 -2.11
N ALA A 77 -11.48 -7.48 -1.86
CA ALA A 77 -11.42 -6.44 -2.87
C ALA A 77 -9.98 -6.11 -3.30
N LYS A 78 -9.04 -6.05 -2.35
CA LYS A 78 -7.60 -5.90 -2.63
C LYS A 78 -7.09 -7.06 -3.48
N VAL A 79 -7.38 -8.30 -3.11
CA VAL A 79 -7.01 -9.49 -3.88
C VAL A 79 -7.58 -9.45 -5.29
N GLN A 80 -8.86 -9.11 -5.44
CA GLN A 80 -9.51 -9.04 -6.75
C GLN A 80 -8.87 -7.95 -7.63
N LEU A 81 -8.57 -6.78 -7.05
CA LEU A 81 -7.90 -5.69 -7.76
C LEU A 81 -6.51 -6.12 -8.26
N LEU A 82 -5.74 -6.83 -7.44
CA LEU A 82 -4.43 -7.32 -7.84
C LEU A 82 -4.50 -8.45 -8.87
N ARG A 83 -5.53 -9.31 -8.85
CA ARG A 83 -5.66 -10.44 -9.78
C ARG A 83 -6.21 -10.04 -11.14
N SER A 84 -7.35 -9.35 -11.15
CA SER A 84 -8.13 -9.09 -12.38
C SER A 84 -7.94 -7.66 -12.89
N GLY A 85 -7.09 -6.86 -12.23
CA GLY A 85 -7.05 -5.42 -12.42
C GLY A 85 -8.35 -4.78 -11.90
N CYS A 86 -8.65 -3.58 -12.36
CA CYS A 86 -9.86 -2.85 -11.94
C CYS A 86 -11.11 -3.14 -12.76
N ARG A 87 -11.03 -3.86 -13.89
CA ARG A 87 -12.23 -4.14 -14.67
C ARG A 87 -13.18 -4.97 -13.81
N GLY A 88 -14.32 -4.38 -13.44
CA GLY A 88 -15.32 -5.03 -12.60
C GLY A 88 -15.06 -5.02 -11.09
N CYS A 89 -14.08 -4.24 -10.59
CA CYS A 89 -13.90 -4.07 -9.14
C CYS A 89 -15.05 -3.25 -8.52
N PHE A 90 -16.13 -3.91 -8.09
CA PHE A 90 -17.18 -3.35 -7.21
C PHE A 90 -17.82 -2.03 -7.68
N GLY A 91 -18.01 -1.88 -8.99
CA GLY A 91 -18.59 -0.67 -9.60
C GLY A 91 -17.65 0.53 -9.62
N TRP A 92 -16.36 0.32 -9.33
CA TRP A 92 -15.34 1.37 -9.41
C TRP A 92 -15.00 1.67 -10.87
N THR A 93 -15.50 2.80 -11.36
CA THR A 93 -15.20 3.35 -12.67
C THR A 93 -14.06 4.34 -12.50
N ARG A 94 -12.91 4.05 -13.13
CA ARG A 94 -11.73 4.91 -12.99
C ARG A 94 -11.78 6.09 -13.96
N PRO A 95 -11.34 7.28 -13.53
CA PRO A 95 -11.06 8.39 -14.45
C PRO A 95 -9.81 8.14 -15.33
N HIS A 96 -8.79 7.44 -14.80
CA HIS A 96 -7.51 7.20 -15.46
C HIS A 96 -6.99 5.76 -15.21
N GLY A 97 -6.20 5.21 -16.13
CA GLY A 97 -5.60 3.88 -15.98
C GLY A 97 -4.72 3.79 -14.73
N VAL A 98 -4.69 2.63 -14.04
CA VAL A 98 -3.72 2.46 -12.93
C VAL A 98 -2.38 2.08 -13.53
N PRO A 99 -1.28 2.67 -13.03
CA PRO A 99 0.06 2.27 -13.42
C PRO A 99 0.28 0.78 -13.18
N GLU A 100 0.65 0.05 -14.23
CA GLU A 100 0.92 -1.39 -14.13
C GLU A 100 2.09 -1.67 -13.20
N ASP A 101 3.10 -0.79 -13.16
CA ASP A 101 4.26 -0.91 -12.27
C ASP A 101 3.87 -0.87 -10.80
N LEU A 102 2.91 -0.02 -10.42
CA LEU A 102 2.41 0.05 -9.04
C LEU A 102 1.59 -1.19 -8.67
N VAL A 103 0.87 -1.78 -9.62
CA VAL A 103 0.18 -3.07 -9.39
C VAL A 103 1.20 -4.19 -9.24
N SER A 104 2.27 -4.18 -10.03
CA SER A 104 3.38 -5.12 -9.93
C SER A 104 4.11 -4.98 -8.60
N PHE A 105 4.33 -3.75 -8.11
CA PHE A 105 4.86 -3.46 -6.79
C PHE A 105 4.01 -4.09 -5.68
N LEU A 106 2.69 -3.82 -5.70
CA LEU A 106 1.76 -4.38 -4.70
C LEU A 106 1.71 -5.91 -4.73
N ARG A 107 1.80 -6.52 -5.92
CA ARG A 107 1.90 -7.98 -6.05
C ARG A 107 3.21 -8.48 -5.45
N LEU A 108 4.33 -7.80 -5.73
CA LEU A 108 5.65 -8.20 -5.25
C LEU A 108 5.74 -8.14 -3.71
N CYS A 109 5.13 -7.14 -3.07
CA CYS A 109 5.00 -7.09 -1.61
C CYS A 109 4.35 -8.36 -1.03
N GLY A 110 3.40 -8.96 -1.74
CA GLY A 110 2.68 -10.17 -1.31
C GLY A 110 3.22 -11.49 -1.88
N ALA A 111 4.18 -11.46 -2.81
CA ALA A 111 4.53 -12.62 -3.65
C ALA A 111 5.58 -13.58 -3.04
N GLY A 112 5.98 -13.40 -1.79
CA GLY A 112 6.81 -14.37 -1.09
C GLY A 112 8.31 -14.19 -1.36
N GLY A 113 8.94 -13.37 -0.52
CA GLY A 113 10.35 -13.48 -0.19
C GLY A 113 10.53 -14.17 1.17
N THR A 114 11.75 -14.14 1.70
CA THR A 114 11.98 -14.49 3.11
C THR A 114 11.16 -13.52 3.97
N PRO A 115 10.24 -14.00 4.84
CA PRO A 115 9.43 -13.12 5.67
C PRO A 115 10.30 -12.16 6.48
N GLY A 116 9.98 -10.87 6.43
CA GLY A 116 10.75 -9.82 7.08
C GLY A 116 11.92 -9.27 6.26
N HIS A 117 12.11 -9.77 5.04
CA HIS A 117 13.17 -9.34 4.13
C HIS A 117 12.63 -9.11 2.71
N PRO A 118 11.88 -8.02 2.50
CA PRO A 118 11.45 -7.60 1.17
C PRO A 118 12.64 -7.34 0.25
N ASP A 119 12.48 -7.62 -1.05
CA ASP A 119 13.44 -7.21 -2.06
C ASP A 119 13.26 -5.72 -2.38
N TYR A 120 13.85 -4.88 -1.55
CA TYR A 120 13.78 -3.42 -1.68
C TYR A 120 14.35 -2.93 -3.02
N GLY A 121 15.33 -3.62 -3.60
CA GLY A 121 15.90 -3.24 -4.90
C GLY A 121 14.91 -3.44 -6.04
N ALA A 122 14.26 -4.60 -6.08
CA ALA A 122 13.20 -4.86 -7.06
C ALA A 122 11.98 -3.94 -6.87
N LEU A 123 11.60 -3.67 -5.62
CA LEU A 123 10.51 -2.75 -5.29
C LEU A 123 10.81 -1.30 -5.69
N GLN A 124 12.02 -0.82 -5.46
CA GLN A 124 12.47 0.52 -5.85
C GLN A 124 12.46 0.68 -7.38
N ALA A 125 12.94 -0.31 -8.12
CA ALA A 125 12.95 -0.29 -9.58
C ALA A 125 11.53 -0.16 -10.17
N LEU A 126 10.54 -0.82 -9.57
CA LEU A 126 9.12 -0.71 -9.97
C LEU A 126 8.51 0.66 -9.70
N LEU A 127 9.10 1.46 -8.82
CA LEU A 127 8.67 2.85 -8.58
C LEU A 127 9.48 3.85 -9.41
N GLY A 128 10.29 3.38 -10.36
CA GLY A 128 11.16 4.21 -11.20
C GLY A 128 12.43 4.68 -10.49
N GLY A 129 12.77 4.09 -9.34
CA GLY A 129 14.01 4.37 -8.65
C GLY A 129 15.21 3.73 -9.33
N ASP A 130 16.35 4.40 -9.26
CA ASP A 130 17.62 3.92 -9.82
C ASP A 130 18.29 2.94 -8.84
N PRO A 131 18.43 1.65 -9.20
CA PRO A 131 19.04 0.64 -8.33
C PRO A 131 20.55 0.84 -8.13
N GLU A 132 21.21 1.67 -8.95
CA GLU A 132 22.64 1.99 -8.82
C GLU A 132 22.88 3.20 -7.91
N GLN A 133 21.83 3.89 -7.45
CA GLN A 133 21.95 4.99 -6.51
C GLN A 133 22.03 4.47 -5.09
N SER A 134 23.23 4.56 -4.50
CA SER A 134 23.39 4.43 -3.06
C SER A 134 22.59 5.53 -2.35
N THR A 135 22.09 5.24 -1.14
CA THR A 135 21.31 6.21 -0.33
C THR A 135 22.03 7.55 -0.19
N ALA A 136 23.34 7.52 0.03
CA ALA A 136 24.17 8.73 0.15
C ALA A 136 24.33 9.51 -1.17
N ARG A 137 24.13 8.87 -2.33
CA ARG A 137 24.16 9.51 -3.66
C ARG A 137 22.79 10.10 -4.00
N ALA A 138 21.71 9.40 -3.68
CA ALA A 138 20.34 9.89 -3.82
C ALA A 138 20.12 11.16 -2.96
N GLU A 139 20.52 11.13 -1.68
CA GLU A 139 20.40 12.31 -0.79
C GLU A 139 21.18 13.53 -1.32
N ARG A 140 22.39 13.34 -1.86
CA ARG A 140 23.16 14.43 -2.45
C ARG A 140 22.53 14.97 -3.72
N TYR A 141 21.95 14.10 -4.54
CA TYR A 141 21.23 14.50 -5.73
C TYR A 141 19.98 15.30 -5.39
N ASP A 142 19.19 14.85 -4.42
CA ASP A 142 17.99 15.54 -3.94
C ASP A 142 18.31 16.91 -3.34
N VAL A 143 19.37 17.02 -2.52
CA VAL A 143 19.84 18.30 -1.98
C VAL A 143 20.30 19.25 -3.11
N GLY A 144 20.95 18.71 -4.13
CA GLY A 144 21.35 19.47 -5.32
C GLY A 144 20.14 20.01 -6.08
N GLN A 145 19.19 19.14 -6.41
CA GLN A 145 17.95 19.50 -7.12
C GLN A 145 17.10 20.50 -6.33
N PHE A 146 16.97 20.33 -5.00
CA PHE A 146 16.28 21.29 -4.15
C PHE A 146 16.96 22.66 -4.17
N SER A 147 18.30 22.69 -4.08
CA SER A 147 19.07 23.93 -4.14
C SER A 147 18.97 24.62 -5.50
N GLU A 148 18.85 23.86 -6.57
CA GLU A 148 18.78 24.38 -7.94
C GLU A 148 17.38 24.88 -8.31
N HIS A 149 16.32 24.22 -7.84
CA HIS A 149 14.96 24.50 -8.28
C HIS A 149 14.10 25.24 -7.26
N VAL A 150 14.44 25.18 -5.97
CA VAL A 150 13.59 25.74 -4.89
C VAL A 150 14.23 26.97 -4.25
N VAL A 151 15.53 26.93 -3.95
CA VAL A 151 16.23 28.08 -3.32
C VAL A 151 16.18 29.36 -4.17
N PRO A 152 16.25 29.33 -5.52
CA PRO A 152 16.15 30.55 -6.32
C PRO A 152 14.74 31.18 -6.35
N LEU A 153 13.74 30.49 -5.80
CA LEU A 153 12.34 30.94 -5.72
C LEU A 153 11.98 31.51 -4.33
N LEU A 154 12.93 31.48 -3.37
CA LEU A 154 12.81 32.03 -2.02
C LEU A 154 13.62 33.33 -1.89
#